data_AF-A0A2M9BPX6-F1
#
_entry.id   AF-A0A2M9BPX6-F1
#
_cell.length_a   1.000
_cell.length_b   1.000
_cell.length_c   1.000
_cell.angle_alpha   90.00
_cell.angle_beta   90.00
_cell.angle_gamma   90.00
#
_symmetry.space_group_name_H-M   'P 1'
#
loop_
_entity.id
_entity.type
_entity.pdbx_description
1 polymer ?
#
loop_
_entity_poly.entity_id
_entity_poly.type
_entity_poly.pdbx_seq_one_letter_code
_entity_poly.pdbx_strand_id
1 'polypeptide(L)'
;MEETYLSQELPDAQIQAFLQEAMLGLTVFPWALLLGEEAPVEFDSSNPTHIFFEALPAEVPEYGWHLAIYRTPGADDEARALWLGRQLSARFDLAVLVPFTHPDKPHDPYYDIVFRQGVSYLADDSETEFGEPDAQPVRILGPYALPEVTFGALGQRIEASQS
;
A
#
# COMPACT_ATOMS: atom_id res chain seq x y z
N MET A 1 -4.68 -2.40 -8.19
CA MET A 1 -4.36 -1.18 -7.44
C MET A 1 -3.74 -1.63 -6.13
N GLU A 2 -2.58 -1.09 -5.77
CA GLU A 2 -2.00 -1.32 -4.45
C GLU A 2 -2.61 -0.33 -3.46
N GLU A 3 -3.28 -0.82 -2.42
CA GLU A 3 -3.93 0.02 -1.40
C GLU A 3 -3.16 -0.06 -0.08
N THR A 4 -2.91 1.10 0.53
CA THR A 4 -2.25 1.21 1.84
C THR A 4 -2.81 2.40 2.60
N TYR A 5 -2.87 2.31 3.93
CA TYR A 5 -3.28 3.40 4.82
C TYR A 5 -2.15 3.78 5.77
N LEU A 6 -1.91 5.07 5.95
CA LEU A 6 -0.76 5.61 6.67
C LEU A 6 -1.23 6.35 7.92
N SER A 7 -0.49 6.20 9.02
CA SER A 7 -0.79 6.90 10.27
C SER A 7 -0.51 8.40 10.25
N GLN A 8 0.19 8.88 9.22
CA GLN A 8 0.53 10.28 9.03
C GLN A 8 0.66 10.61 7.55
N GLU A 9 0.51 11.89 7.21
CA GLU A 9 0.69 12.39 5.85
C GLU A 9 2.13 12.17 5.39
N LEU A 10 2.30 11.72 4.14
CA LEU A 10 3.56 11.80 3.42
C LEU A 10 3.38 12.75 2.24
N PRO A 11 4.23 13.77 2.09
CA PRO A 11 4.19 14.63 0.91
C PRO A 11 4.41 13.83 -0.37
N ASP A 12 3.74 14.21 -1.46
CA ASP A 12 3.87 13.56 -2.78
C ASP A 12 5.32 13.38 -3.22
N ALA A 13 6.18 14.39 -3.01
CA ALA A 13 7.60 14.30 -3.36
C ALA A 13 8.33 13.18 -2.60
N GLN A 14 7.95 12.88 -1.35
CA GLN A 14 8.52 11.78 -0.58
C GLN A 14 8.02 10.42 -1.07
N ILE A 15 6.72 10.31 -1.38
CA ILE A 15 6.13 9.09 -1.93
C ILE A 15 6.74 8.79 -3.30
N GLN A 16 6.82 9.80 -4.17
CA GLN A 16 7.40 9.68 -5.50
C GLN A 16 8.86 9.21 -5.42
N ALA A 17 9.69 9.85 -4.60
CA ALA A 17 11.09 9.45 -4.42
C ALA A 17 11.21 8.03 -3.86
N PHE A 18 10.39 7.68 -2.86
CA PHE A 18 10.35 6.33 -2.31
C PHE A 18 10.04 5.28 -3.37
N LEU A 19 8.99 5.48 -4.18
CA LEU A 19 8.60 4.54 -5.22
C LEU A 19 9.66 4.41 -6.31
N GLN A 20 10.29 5.51 -6.71
CA GLN A 20 11.41 5.51 -7.67
C GLN A 20 12.64 4.78 -7.12
N GLU A 21 12.93 4.89 -5.83
CA GLU A 21 14.04 4.17 -5.21
C GLU A 21 13.74 2.68 -5.04
N ALA A 22 12.53 2.33 -4.61
CA ALA A 22 12.09 0.95 -4.43
C ALA A 22 12.01 0.21 -5.77
N MET A 23 11.66 0.91 -6.85
CA MET A 23 11.46 0.37 -8.19
C MET A 23 12.12 1.29 -9.23
N LEU A 24 13.45 1.19 -9.33
CA LEU A 24 14.34 2.07 -10.12
C LEU A 24 14.00 2.21 -11.61
N GLY A 25 13.20 1.31 -12.18
CA GLY A 25 12.83 1.37 -13.58
C GLY A 25 11.51 2.09 -13.86
N LEU A 26 10.88 2.70 -12.84
CA LEU A 26 9.59 3.36 -12.98
C LEU A 26 9.70 4.88 -13.10
N THR A 27 8.82 5.44 -13.92
CA THR A 27 8.46 6.86 -13.90
C THR A 27 7.18 6.99 -13.08
N VAL A 28 7.25 7.76 -11.99
CA VAL A 28 6.17 7.85 -10.99
C VAL A 28 5.55 9.23 -11.05
N PHE A 29 4.22 9.29 -11.15
CA PHE A 29 3.46 10.52 -11.26
C PHE A 29 2.51 10.69 -10.06
N PRO A 30 2.60 11.78 -9.27
CA PRO A 30 1.51 12.14 -8.38
C PRO A 30 0.32 12.62 -9.22
N TRP A 31 -0.86 12.05 -8.98
CA TRP A 31 -2.08 12.42 -9.70
C TRP A 31 -3.32 12.09 -8.88
N ALA A 32 -4.00 13.10 -8.33
CA ALA A 32 -5.22 12.92 -7.55
C ALA A 32 -6.45 12.71 -8.45
N LEU A 33 -6.50 11.53 -9.07
CA LEU A 33 -7.55 11.13 -10.01
C LEU A 33 -8.95 11.28 -9.40
N LEU A 34 -9.14 10.88 -8.14
CA LEU A 34 -10.45 10.94 -7.47
C LEU A 34 -10.91 12.38 -7.14
N LEU A 35 -9.98 13.34 -7.13
CA LEU A 35 -10.31 14.76 -7.01
C LEU A 35 -10.60 15.43 -8.36
N GLY A 36 -10.51 14.67 -9.46
CA GLY A 36 -10.76 15.17 -10.82
C GLY A 36 -9.63 16.00 -11.38
N GLU A 37 -8.39 15.84 -10.89
CA GLU A 37 -7.22 16.48 -11.48
C GLU A 37 -6.99 16.02 -12.92
N GLU A 38 -6.52 16.93 -13.77
CA GLU A 38 -6.11 16.58 -15.12
C GLU A 38 -4.90 15.64 -15.10
N ALA A 39 -4.88 14.69 -16.03
CA ALA A 39 -3.78 13.75 -16.16
C ALA A 39 -2.45 14.48 -16.40
N PRO A 40 -1.33 14.06 -15.77
CA PRO A 40 -0.01 14.57 -16.07
C PRO A 40 0.30 14.41 -17.56
N VAL A 41 0.85 15.46 -18.18
CA VAL A 41 1.05 15.53 -19.65
C VAL A 41 1.93 14.40 -20.17
N GLU A 42 2.91 13.96 -19.39
CA GLU A 42 3.85 12.90 -19.75
C GLU A 42 3.38 11.49 -19.37
N PHE A 43 2.24 11.35 -18.68
CA PHE A 43 1.73 10.04 -18.30
C PHE A 43 1.20 9.28 -19.52
N ASP A 44 1.51 7.98 -19.58
CA ASP A 44 1.10 7.07 -20.66
C ASP A 44 0.62 5.78 -20.02
N SER A 45 -0.70 5.57 -19.99
CA SER A 45 -1.32 4.40 -19.37
C SER A 45 -1.01 3.08 -20.09
N SER A 46 -0.48 3.13 -21.31
CA SER A 46 -0.03 1.98 -22.07
C SER A 46 1.44 1.61 -21.81
N ASN A 47 2.21 2.50 -21.20
CA ASN A 47 3.60 2.27 -20.86
C ASN A 47 3.71 1.60 -19.48
N PRO A 48 4.19 0.34 -19.39
CA PRO A 48 4.27 -0.39 -18.11
C PRO A 48 5.30 0.17 -17.12
N THR A 49 6.14 1.11 -17.56
CA THR A 49 7.08 1.82 -16.68
C THR A 49 6.45 3.07 -16.05
N HIS A 50 5.29 3.52 -16.55
CA HIS A 50 4.57 4.67 -16.01
C HIS A 50 3.57 4.18 -14.97
N ILE A 51 3.73 4.66 -13.74
CA ILE A 51 2.78 4.43 -12.65
C ILE A 51 2.34 5.78 -12.08
N PHE A 52 1.15 5.83 -11.50
CA PHE A 52 0.73 7.00 -10.74
C PHE A 52 0.24 6.60 -9.36
N PHE A 53 0.21 7.57 -8.45
CA PHE A 53 -0.37 7.38 -7.13
C PHE A 53 -1.18 8.61 -6.74
N GLU A 54 -2.10 8.40 -5.82
CA GLU A 54 -2.75 9.47 -5.08
C GLU A 54 -2.69 9.20 -3.58
N ALA A 55 -2.53 10.26 -2.80
CA ALA A 55 -2.56 10.23 -1.34
C ALA A 55 -3.66 11.17 -0.86
N LEU A 56 -4.70 10.61 -0.26
CA LEU A 56 -5.90 11.34 0.14
C LEU A 56 -6.21 11.12 1.63
N PRO A 57 -6.87 12.08 2.31
CA PRO A 57 -7.41 11.82 3.63
C PRO A 57 -8.34 10.59 3.64
N ALA A 58 -8.25 9.79 4.69
CA ALA A 58 -9.05 8.59 4.90
C ALA A 58 -9.78 8.64 6.23
N GLU A 59 -10.96 8.03 6.29
CA GLU A 59 -11.79 7.94 7.51
C GLU A 59 -11.51 6.65 8.29
N VAL A 60 -10.25 6.24 8.33
CA VAL A 60 -9.78 5.07 9.10
C VAL A 60 -9.12 5.58 10.39
N PRO A 61 -9.67 5.29 11.59
CA PRO A 61 -9.05 5.68 12.86
C PRO A 61 -7.59 5.24 12.93
N GLU A 62 -6.71 6.13 13.40
CA GLU A 62 -5.24 5.95 13.47
C GLU A 62 -4.51 5.86 12.11
N TYR A 63 -5.20 5.69 10.98
CA TYR A 63 -4.63 5.58 9.63
C TYR A 63 -5.31 6.57 8.65
N GLY A 64 -5.27 7.85 8.99
CA GLY A 64 -6.05 8.90 8.34
C GLY A 64 -5.62 9.31 6.93
N TRP A 65 -4.76 8.54 6.26
CA TRP A 65 -4.31 8.81 4.90
C TRP A 65 -4.33 7.53 4.06
N HIS A 66 -5.03 7.55 2.94
CA HIS A 66 -5.07 6.48 1.96
C HIS A 66 -4.09 6.76 0.83
N LEU A 67 -3.17 5.83 0.57
CA LEU A 67 -2.26 5.84 -0.56
C LEU A 67 -2.66 4.70 -1.51
N ALA A 68 -3.09 5.09 -2.70
CA ALA A 68 -3.41 4.19 -3.80
C ALA A 68 -2.38 4.32 -4.92
N ILE A 69 -1.84 3.19 -5.38
CA ILE A 69 -0.88 3.14 -6.48
C ILE A 69 -1.47 2.35 -7.65
N TYR A 70 -1.38 2.95 -8.83
CA TYR A 70 -1.99 2.48 -10.07
C TYR A 70 -0.92 2.19 -11.10
N ARG A 71 -1.03 1.01 -11.72
CA ARG A 71 -0.08 0.51 -12.72
C ARG A 71 -0.72 -0.44 -13.72
N THR A 72 -0.07 -0.58 -14.88
CA THR A 72 -0.47 -1.50 -15.94
C THR A 72 0.72 -2.40 -16.33
N PRO A 73 0.58 -3.73 -16.37
CA PRO A 73 -0.57 -4.51 -15.89
C PRO A 73 -0.70 -4.51 -14.37
N GLY A 74 -1.93 -4.62 -13.86
CA GLY A 74 -2.21 -4.90 -12.44
C GLY A 74 -2.06 -6.39 -12.17
N ALA A 75 -0.99 -6.79 -11.48
CA ALA A 75 -0.67 -8.16 -11.12
C ALA A 75 0.14 -8.18 -9.82
N ASP A 76 -0.12 -9.11 -8.92
CA ASP A 76 0.49 -9.17 -7.56
C ASP A 76 0.23 -7.92 -6.70
N ASP A 77 -0.92 -7.25 -6.90
CA ASP A 77 -1.22 -5.96 -6.26
C ASP A 77 -1.19 -6.03 -4.73
N GLU A 78 -1.88 -6.99 -4.11
CA GLU A 78 -1.86 -7.18 -2.65
C GLU A 78 -0.44 -7.50 -2.14
N ALA A 79 0.28 -8.41 -2.81
CA ALA A 79 1.63 -8.80 -2.42
C ALA A 79 2.62 -7.63 -2.50
N ARG A 80 2.46 -6.75 -3.50
CA ARG A 80 3.29 -5.55 -3.65
C ARG A 80 2.88 -4.45 -2.68
N ALA A 81 1.59 -4.30 -2.37
CA ALA A 81 1.11 -3.41 -1.32
C ALA A 81 1.72 -3.79 0.04
N LEU A 82 1.73 -5.08 0.39
CA LEU A 82 2.38 -5.59 1.60
C LEU A 82 3.90 -5.32 1.62
N TRP A 83 4.57 -5.56 0.48
CA TRP A 83 6.02 -5.30 0.35
C TRP A 83 6.37 -3.81 0.44
N LEU A 84 5.59 -2.93 -0.18
CA LEU A 84 5.75 -1.47 -0.10
C LEU A 84 5.41 -0.97 1.31
N GLY A 85 4.31 -1.43 1.90
CA GLY A 85 3.87 -1.02 3.24
C GLY A 85 4.92 -1.34 4.32
N ARG A 86 5.55 -2.51 4.23
CA ARG A 86 6.70 -2.85 5.09
C ARG A 86 7.84 -1.86 4.97
N GLN A 87 8.22 -1.51 3.74
CA GLN A 87 9.32 -0.58 3.49
C GLN A 87 9.00 0.86 3.87
N LEU A 88 7.77 1.33 3.58
CA LEU A 88 7.27 2.63 4.02
C LEU A 88 7.36 2.76 5.54
N SER A 89 6.83 1.77 6.25
CA SER A 89 6.86 1.74 7.72
C SER A 89 8.28 1.78 8.28
N ALA A 90 9.20 0.99 7.69
CA ALA A 90 10.59 0.96 8.13
C ALA A 90 11.35 2.26 7.80
N ARG A 91 11.10 2.85 6.63
CA ARG A 91 11.84 4.03 6.13
C ARG A 91 11.44 5.31 6.85
N PHE A 92 10.14 5.48 7.08
CA PHE A 92 9.57 6.73 7.57
C PHE A 92 9.10 6.67 9.03
N ASP A 93 9.36 5.55 9.73
CA ASP A 93 8.99 5.33 11.14
C ASP A 93 7.51 5.61 11.42
N LEU A 94 6.63 5.12 10.55
CA LEU A 94 5.17 5.27 10.66
C LEU A 94 4.45 3.92 10.65
N ALA A 95 3.23 3.91 11.19
CA ALA A 95 2.38 2.73 11.11
C ALA A 95 1.67 2.70 9.75
N VAL A 96 1.75 1.56 9.07
CA VAL A 96 1.09 1.33 7.78
C VAL A 96 0.11 0.18 7.95
N LEU A 97 -1.13 0.37 7.50
CA LEU A 97 -2.14 -0.67 7.41
C LEU A 97 -2.33 -1.05 5.94
N VAL A 98 -2.44 -2.35 5.67
CA VAL A 98 -2.63 -2.89 4.31
C VAL A 98 -3.75 -3.92 4.37
N PRO A 99 -4.84 -3.77 3.59
CA PRO A 99 -5.87 -4.79 3.43
C PRO A 99 -5.27 -6.14 3.06
N PHE A 100 -5.76 -7.21 3.69
CA PHE A 100 -5.14 -8.53 3.59
C PHE A 100 -6.15 -9.68 3.54
N THR A 101 -6.09 -10.45 2.46
CA THR A 101 -6.88 -11.68 2.37
C THR A 101 -6.23 -12.80 3.18
N HIS A 102 -6.76 -13.11 4.36
CA HIS A 102 -6.22 -14.19 5.18
C HIS A 102 -6.32 -15.56 4.48
N PRO A 103 -5.21 -16.32 4.32
CA PRO A 103 -5.19 -17.54 3.50
C PRO A 103 -6.12 -18.65 4.01
N ASP A 104 -6.27 -18.78 5.33
CA ASP A 104 -7.18 -19.76 5.94
C ASP A 104 -8.65 -19.29 5.97
N LYS A 105 -8.91 -18.02 5.65
CA LYS A 105 -10.24 -17.39 5.72
C LYS A 105 -10.43 -16.41 4.54
N PRO A 106 -10.37 -16.89 3.28
CA PRO A 106 -10.33 -16.01 2.10
C PRO A 106 -11.65 -15.27 1.80
N HIS A 107 -12.70 -15.52 2.57
CA HIS A 107 -14.01 -14.86 2.44
C HIS A 107 -14.30 -13.92 3.61
N ASP A 108 -13.37 -13.80 4.54
CA ASP A 108 -13.44 -12.91 5.69
C ASP A 108 -12.72 -11.61 5.33
N PRO A 109 -13.44 -10.52 5.03
CA PRO A 109 -12.85 -9.31 4.47
C PRO A 109 -12.19 -8.43 5.53
N TYR A 110 -12.25 -8.81 6.80
CA TYR A 110 -11.92 -7.93 7.93
C TYR A 110 -10.47 -8.02 8.41
N TYR A 111 -9.60 -8.65 7.61
CA TYR A 111 -8.20 -8.84 7.99
C TYR A 111 -7.31 -7.82 7.31
N ASP A 112 -6.40 -7.27 8.10
CA ASP A 112 -5.34 -6.39 7.64
C ASP A 112 -3.98 -6.87 8.14
N ILE A 113 -2.94 -6.36 7.48
CA ILE A 113 -1.60 -6.34 8.05
C ILE A 113 -1.25 -4.92 8.46
N VAL A 114 -0.88 -4.77 9.73
CA VAL A 114 -0.25 -3.55 10.23
C VAL A 114 1.25 -3.73 10.29
N PHE A 115 1.99 -2.82 9.67
CA PHE A 115 3.43 -2.69 9.80
C PHE A 115 3.78 -1.59 10.80
N ARG A 116 4.68 -1.90 11.74
CA ARG A 116 5.33 -0.93 12.62
C ARG A 116 6.84 -1.15 12.56
N GLN A 117 7.58 -0.14 12.11
CA GLN A 117 9.04 -0.23 11.90
C GLN A 117 9.43 -1.43 11.01
N GLY A 118 8.60 -1.74 10.02
CA GLY A 118 8.80 -2.89 9.11
C GLY A 118 8.52 -4.28 9.71
N VAL A 119 7.98 -4.36 10.93
CA VAL A 119 7.49 -5.60 11.55
C VAL A 119 5.99 -5.73 11.31
N SER A 120 5.54 -6.90 10.84
CA SER A 120 4.14 -7.18 10.51
C SER A 120 3.35 -7.78 11.67
N TYR A 121 2.10 -7.32 11.80
CA TYR A 121 1.12 -7.80 12.75
C TYR A 121 -0.19 -8.06 12.02
N LEU A 122 -0.88 -9.16 12.34
CA LEU A 122 -2.25 -9.37 11.88
C LEU A 122 -3.17 -8.45 12.68
N ALA A 123 -4.10 -7.81 11.99
CA ALA A 123 -5.11 -6.96 12.59
C ALA A 123 -6.51 -7.30 12.08
N ASP A 124 -7.50 -6.78 12.78
CA ASP A 124 -8.93 -7.02 12.59
C ASP A 124 -9.66 -5.68 12.63
N ASP A 125 -10.37 -5.35 11.56
CA ASP A 125 -11.13 -4.11 11.36
C ASP A 125 -12.66 -4.34 11.35
N SER A 126 -13.14 -5.50 11.80
CA SER A 126 -14.58 -5.85 11.77
C SER A 126 -15.49 -4.90 12.57
N GLU A 127 -14.91 -4.14 13.50
CA GLU A 127 -15.61 -3.10 14.29
C GLU A 127 -15.25 -1.67 13.82
N THR A 128 -14.47 -1.55 12.75
CA THR A 128 -14.10 -0.28 12.12
C THR A 128 -15.09 0.04 11.01
N GLU A 129 -16.19 0.69 11.36
CA GLU A 129 -17.13 1.23 10.36
C GLU A 129 -16.58 2.55 9.79
N PHE A 130 -16.02 2.52 8.57
CA PHE A 130 -15.42 3.70 7.94
C PHE A 130 -16.44 4.84 7.79
N GLY A 131 -16.11 6.01 8.34
CA GLY A 131 -16.95 7.21 8.26
C GLY A 131 -18.03 7.34 9.35
N GLU A 132 -18.14 6.36 10.25
CA GLU A 132 -19.11 6.42 11.35
C GLU A 132 -18.50 7.03 12.63
N PRO A 133 -19.26 7.84 13.40
CA PRO A 133 -18.76 8.47 14.63
C PRO A 133 -18.29 7.49 15.71
N ASP A 134 -18.82 6.26 15.68
CA ASP A 134 -18.57 5.21 16.67
C ASP A 134 -17.54 4.17 16.20
N ALA A 135 -16.88 4.41 15.06
CA ALA A 135 -15.87 3.52 14.48
C ALA A 135 -14.79 3.16 15.51
N GLN A 136 -14.61 1.87 15.76
CA GLN A 136 -13.56 1.41 16.66
C GLN A 136 -12.22 1.37 15.91
N PRO A 137 -11.10 1.63 16.61
CA PRO A 137 -9.77 1.46 16.02
C PRO A 137 -9.52 0.03 15.57
N VAL A 138 -8.69 -0.11 14.54
CA VAL A 138 -8.23 -1.40 14.06
C VAL A 138 -7.49 -2.15 15.16
N ARG A 139 -7.88 -3.40 15.41
CA ARG A 139 -7.38 -4.19 16.54
C ARG A 139 -6.22 -5.08 16.12
N ILE A 140 -5.03 -4.84 16.69
CA ILE A 140 -3.88 -5.73 16.51
C ILE A 140 -4.11 -7.07 17.23
N LEU A 141 -4.14 -8.17 16.48
CA LEU A 141 -4.30 -9.53 17.01
C LEU A 141 -2.98 -10.13 17.48
N GLY A 142 -1.87 -9.80 16.81
CA GLY A 142 -0.54 -10.25 17.19
C GLY A 142 0.45 -10.27 16.01
N PRO A 143 1.73 -10.62 16.26
CA PRO A 143 2.73 -10.77 15.21
C PRO A 143 2.29 -11.77 14.14
N TYR A 144 2.54 -11.44 12.87
CA TYR A 144 2.19 -12.30 11.74
C TYR A 144 3.33 -12.37 10.75
N ALA A 145 3.77 -13.59 10.42
CA ALA A 145 4.86 -13.80 9.47
C ALA A 145 4.30 -13.86 8.05
N LEU A 146 4.62 -12.85 7.25
CA LEU A 146 4.29 -12.83 5.83
C LEU A 146 5.27 -13.70 5.03
N PRO A 147 4.82 -14.30 3.91
CA PRO A 147 5.71 -14.94 2.96
C PRO A 147 6.79 -13.96 2.46
N GLU A 148 8.03 -14.42 2.34
CA GLU A 148 9.07 -13.62 1.71
C GLU A 148 8.80 -13.50 0.21
N VAL A 149 8.61 -12.27 -0.23
CA VAL A 149 8.44 -11.90 -1.63
C VAL A 149 9.42 -10.80 -1.99
N THR A 150 9.96 -10.87 -3.21
CA THR A 150 10.88 -9.86 -3.74
C THR A 150 10.33 -9.35 -5.07
N PHE A 151 10.56 -8.07 -5.33
CA PHE A 151 10.14 -7.42 -6.57
C PHE A 151 11.36 -6.86 -7.30
N GLY A 152 11.32 -6.94 -8.63
CA GLY A 152 12.34 -6.38 -9.51
C GLY A 152 12.21 -4.88 -9.69
N ALA A 153 13.09 -4.31 -10.53
CA ALA A 153 13.16 -2.86 -10.76
C ALA A 153 11.87 -2.24 -11.34
N LEU A 154 10.97 -3.04 -11.94
CA LEU A 154 9.67 -2.58 -12.45
C LEU A 154 8.51 -2.99 -11.53
N GLY A 155 8.79 -3.57 -10.36
CA GLY A 155 7.77 -4.06 -9.44
C GLY A 155 7.14 -5.38 -9.86
N GLN A 156 7.75 -6.14 -10.77
CA GLN A 156 7.35 -7.52 -11.08
C GLN A 156 7.88 -8.47 -10.02
N ARG A 157 7.07 -9.45 -9.59
CA ARG A 157 7.51 -10.44 -8.60
C ARG A 157 8.67 -11.26 -9.15
N ILE A 158 9.71 -11.45 -8.34
CA ILE A 158 10.84 -12.34 -8.64
C ILE A 158 10.57 -13.65 -7.90
N GLU A 159 10.41 -14.74 -8.64
CA GLU A 159 10.37 -16.06 -8.03
C GLU A 159 11.75 -16.37 -7.44
N ALA A 160 11.78 -16.85 -6.19
CA ALA A 160 13.00 -17.36 -5.60
C ALA A 160 13.52 -18.48 -6.51
N SER A 161 14.67 -18.27 -7.15
CA SER A 161 15.32 -19.33 -7.92
C SER A 161 15.65 -20.43 -6.92
N GLN A 162 15.00 -21.58 -7.05
CA GLN A 162 15.36 -22.77 -6.28
C GLN A 162 16.84 -23.04 -6.57
N SER A 163 17.67 -22.84 -5.54
CA SER A 163 19.11 -23.11 -5.58
C SER A 163 19.39 -24.50 -5.02
#